data_AF-A0A973PG51-F1
#
_entry.id   AF-A0A973PG51-F1
#
_cell.length_a   1.000
_cell.length_b   1.000
_cell.length_c   1.000
_cell.angle_alpha   90.00
_cell.angle_beta   90.00
_cell.angle_gamma   90.00
#
_symmetry.space_group_name_H-M   'P 1'
#
loop_
_entity.id
_entity.type
_entity.pdbx_description
1 polymer ?
#
loop_
_entity_poly.entity_id
_entity_poly.type
_entity_poly.pdbx_seq_one_letter_code
_entity_poly.pdbx_strand_id
1 'polypeptide(L)'
;GALARDTGRTTRRGALLNELGDRAADLIVLAGFLPLAQLWLVSTAALAATLPSWIALAGAAAGAPRRNGGPLGKTERCLLVAVAAASGWVTPVLLVIAVGSVVTAGVRCAWLWRELAA
;
A
#
# COMPACT_ATOMS: atom_id res chain seq x y z
N GLY A 1 5.94 7.62 11.40
CA GLY A 1 4.51 7.81 11.68
C GLY A 1 4.12 7.70 13.15
N ALA A 2 4.24 6.52 13.77
CA ALA A 2 3.75 6.26 15.13
C ALA A 2 4.37 7.17 16.20
N LEU A 3 5.70 7.21 16.29
CA LEU A 3 6.42 8.07 17.24
C LEU A 3 6.02 9.56 17.15
N ALA A 4 5.77 10.06 15.93
CA ALA A 4 5.37 11.45 15.73
C ALA A 4 3.95 11.73 16.29
N ARG A 5 3.05 10.74 16.22
CA ARG A 5 1.72 10.82 16.83
C ARG A 5 1.80 10.74 18.35
N ASP A 6 2.55 9.77 18.87
CA ASP A 6 2.66 9.52 20.32
C ASP A 6 3.36 10.67 21.05
N THR A 7 4.23 11.41 20.37
CA THR A 7 4.94 12.57 20.93
C THR A 7 4.32 13.93 20.57
N GLY A 8 3.17 13.96 19.88
CA GLY A 8 2.52 15.22 19.47
C GLY A 8 3.32 16.05 18.47
N ARG A 9 4.28 15.45 17.74
CA ARG A 9 5.17 16.12 16.78
C ARG A 9 4.76 15.91 15.31
N THR A 10 3.48 15.68 15.05
CA THR A 10 2.99 15.54 13.67
C THR A 10 3.02 16.88 12.93
N THR A 11 3.62 16.91 11.75
CA THR A 11 3.65 18.11 10.88
C THR A 11 3.11 17.80 9.50
N ARG A 12 2.60 18.83 8.79
CA ARG A 12 2.09 18.67 7.41
C ARG A 12 3.19 18.19 6.46
N ARG A 13 4.40 18.74 6.59
CA ARG A 13 5.59 18.32 5.81
C ARG A 13 5.97 16.87 6.11
N GLY A 14 5.93 16.45 7.38
CA GLY A 14 6.21 15.08 7.77
C GLY A 14 5.17 14.08 7.22
N ALA A 15 3.90 14.47 7.18
CA ALA A 15 2.85 13.65 6.55
C ALA A 15 3.10 13.47 5.05
N LEU A 16 3.43 14.56 4.33
CA LEU A 16 3.79 14.50 2.91
C LEU A 16 4.98 13.57 2.65
N LEU A 17 6.07 13.74 3.40
CA LEU A 17 7.25 12.90 3.26
C LEU A 17 6.96 11.44 3.59
N ASN A 18 6.12 11.16 4.58
CA ASN A 18 5.72 9.80 4.92
C ASN A 18 4.96 9.13 3.76
N GLU A 19 3.98 9.82 3.16
CA GLU A 19 3.21 9.25 2.05
C GLU A 19 4.10 9.02 0.82
N LEU A 20 4.89 10.02 0.41
CA LEU A 20 5.77 9.90 -0.76
C LEU A 20 6.84 8.83 -0.55
N GLY A 21 7.48 8.82 0.61
CA GLY A 21 8.49 7.81 0.96
C GLY A 21 7.91 6.40 0.97
N ASP A 22 6.71 6.23 1.52
CA ASP A 22 6.03 4.93 1.54
C ASP A 22 5.65 4.44 0.14
N ARG A 23 5.29 5.34 -0.78
CA ARG A 23 5.04 4.98 -2.19
C ARG A 23 6.32 4.64 -2.92
N ALA A 24 7.37 5.45 -2.77
CA ALA A 24 8.66 5.19 -3.40
C ALA A 24 9.27 3.87 -2.92
N ALA A 25 9.20 3.59 -1.62
CA ALA A 25 9.69 2.34 -1.04
C ALA A 25 8.94 1.12 -1.61
N ASP A 26 7.61 1.14 -1.65
CA ASP A 26 6.81 0.04 -2.23
C ASP A 26 7.23 -0.25 -3.69
N LEU A 27 7.42 0.80 -4.49
CA LEU A 27 7.79 0.66 -5.91
C LEU A 27 9.22 0.16 -6.10
N ILE A 28 10.19 0.72 -5.37
CA ILE A 28 11.61 0.31 -5.47
C ILE A 28 11.78 -1.13 -5.03
N VAL A 29 11.15 -1.51 -3.92
CA VAL A 29 11.22 -2.87 -3.39
C VAL A 29 10.63 -3.88 -4.38
N LEU A 30 9.48 -3.59 -4.98
CA LEU A 30 8.88 -4.46 -6.00
C LEU A 30 9.70 -4.50 -7.30
N ALA A 31 10.30 -3.38 -7.71
CA ALA A 31 11.20 -3.33 -8.87
C ALA A 31 12.45 -4.22 -8.69
N GLY A 32 12.87 -4.47 -7.44
CA GLY A 32 13.94 -5.43 -7.13
C GLY A 32 13.67 -6.86 -7.62
N PHE A 33 12.42 -7.22 -7.88
CA PHE A 33 12.04 -8.53 -8.44
C PHE A 33 12.07 -8.60 -9.98
N LEU A 34 12.37 -7.50 -10.69
CA LEU A 34 12.47 -7.51 -12.16
C LEU A 34 13.45 -8.55 -12.73
N PRO A 35 14.59 -8.87 -12.09
CA PRO A 35 15.47 -9.95 -12.57
C PRO A 35 14.94 -11.37 -12.28
N LEU A 36 13.92 -11.50 -11.43
CA LEU A 36 13.45 -12.77 -10.87
C LEU A 36 12.02 -13.14 -11.34
N ALA A 37 11.32 -12.23 -12.01
CA ALA A 37 9.95 -12.42 -12.45
C ALA A 37 9.66 -11.63 -13.74
N GLN A 38 8.58 -11.98 -14.41
CA GLN A 38 8.14 -11.35 -15.65
C GLN A 38 7.78 -9.88 -15.41
N LEU A 39 8.22 -9.00 -16.31
CA LEU A 39 7.97 -7.55 -16.23
C LEU A 39 6.49 -7.24 -15.99
N TRP A 40 5.58 -7.87 -16.75
CA TRP A 40 4.15 -7.62 -16.60
C TRP A 40 3.66 -7.89 -15.17
N LEU A 41 4.13 -8.96 -14.53
CA LEU A 41 3.70 -9.35 -13.19
C LEU A 41 4.22 -8.36 -12.13
N VAL A 42 5.49 -7.99 -12.23
CA VAL A 42 6.10 -7.00 -11.33
C VAL A 42 5.42 -5.65 -11.48
N SER A 43 5.19 -5.20 -12.72
CA SER A 43 4.47 -3.95 -13.01
C SER A 43 3.03 -3.98 -12.51
N THR A 44 2.29 -5.08 -12.72
CA THR A 44 0.92 -5.22 -12.21
C THR A 44 0.88 -5.20 -10.69
N ALA A 45 1.77 -5.94 -10.01
CA ALA A 45 1.85 -5.93 -8.55
C ALA A 45 2.20 -4.54 -7.99
N ALA A 46 3.15 -3.85 -8.62
CA ALA A 46 3.53 -2.48 -8.26
C ALA A 46 2.37 -1.50 -8.41
N LEU A 47 1.68 -1.51 -9.56
CA LEU A 47 0.51 -0.66 -9.79
C LEU A 47 -0.61 -0.98 -8.79
N ALA A 48 -0.93 -2.26 -8.60
CA ALA A 48 -1.94 -2.68 -7.65
C ALA A 48 -1.64 -2.23 -6.21
N ALA A 49 -0.38 -2.33 -5.77
CA ALA A 49 0.05 -1.89 -4.43
C ALA A 49 -0.10 -0.38 -4.20
N THR A 50 -0.23 0.43 -5.26
CA THR A 50 -0.52 1.87 -5.13
C THR A 50 -1.98 2.17 -4.81
N LEU A 51 -2.92 1.32 -5.27
CA LEU A 51 -4.36 1.58 -5.19
C LEU A 51 -4.88 1.82 -3.76
N PRO A 52 -4.52 1.02 -2.73
CA PRO A 52 -5.04 1.24 -1.39
C PRO A 52 -4.65 2.60 -0.79
N SER A 53 -3.48 3.13 -1.15
CA SER A 53 -3.03 4.45 -0.69
C SER A 53 -3.66 5.57 -1.50
N TRP A 54 -3.82 5.39 -2.81
CA TRP A 54 -4.55 6.34 -3.65
C TRP A 54 -5.99 6.55 -3.16
N ILE A 55 -6.70 5.47 -2.86
CA ILE A 55 -8.06 5.53 -2.31
C ILE A 55 -8.09 6.20 -0.93
N ALA A 56 -7.11 5.92 -0.06
CA ALA A 56 -7.03 6.57 1.24
C ALA A 56 -6.77 8.09 1.11
N LEU A 57 -5.93 8.51 0.17
CA LEU A 57 -5.67 9.92 -0.12
C LEU A 57 -6.89 10.61 -0.73
N ALA A 58 -7.58 9.95 -1.68
CA ALA A 58 -8.81 10.47 -2.27
C ALA A 58 -9.91 10.65 -1.21
N GLY A 59 -10.08 9.67 -0.32
CA GLY A 59 -11.01 9.78 0.81
C GLY A 59 -10.67 10.95 1.74
N ALA A 60 -9.39 11.11 2.10
CA ALA A 60 -8.95 12.24 2.93
C ALA A 60 -9.18 13.60 2.23
N ALA A 61 -8.94 13.68 0.92
CA ALA A 61 -9.22 14.88 0.13
C ALA A 61 -10.73 15.19 0.04
N ALA A 62 -11.58 14.16 0.07
CA ALA A 62 -13.02 14.27 0.13
C ALA A 62 -13.57 14.58 1.55
N GLY A 63 -12.70 14.72 2.56
CA GLY A 63 -13.09 15.04 3.94
C GLY A 63 -13.44 13.82 4.81
N ALA A 64 -13.29 12.59 4.30
CA ALA A 64 -13.53 11.39 5.09
C ALA A 64 -12.43 11.19 6.17
N PRO A 65 -12.78 10.60 7.33
CA PRO A 65 -11.80 10.24 8.35
C PRO A 65 -10.82 9.21 7.81
N ARG A 66 -9.55 9.34 8.22
CA ARG A 66 -8.48 8.44 7.77
C ARG A 66 -8.64 7.06 8.39
N ARG A 67 -8.92 6.05 7.57
CA ARG A 67 -8.91 4.64 7.98
C ARG A 67 -7.68 3.92 7.46
N ASN A 68 -6.91 3.34 8.38
CA ASN A 68 -5.88 2.36 8.06
C ASN A 68 -6.50 0.96 8.22
N GLY A 69 -6.48 0.13 7.17
CA GLY A 69 -7.00 -1.24 7.25
C GLY A 69 -7.27 -1.89 5.91
N GLY A 70 -7.81 -3.10 5.94
CA GLY A 70 -8.06 -3.99 4.80
C GLY A 70 -7.16 -5.22 4.81
N PRO A 71 -7.50 -6.28 4.05
CA PRO A 71 -6.89 -7.60 4.18
C PRO A 71 -5.40 -7.67 3.80
N LEU A 72 -4.91 -6.77 2.94
CA LEU A 72 -3.50 -6.73 2.52
C LEU A 72 -3.01 -5.26 2.54
N GLY A 73 -2.78 -4.76 3.75
CA GLY A 73 -2.21 -3.44 4.01
C GLY A 73 -0.72 -3.35 3.71
N LYS A 74 -0.09 -2.25 4.17
CA LYS A 74 1.33 -2.00 3.91
C LYS A 74 2.21 -3.04 4.62
N THR A 75 1.93 -3.30 5.90
CA THR A 75 2.72 -4.23 6.72
C THR A 75 2.71 -5.63 6.13
N GLU A 76 1.54 -6.09 5.67
CA GLU A 76 1.36 -7.39 5.03
C GLU A 76 2.13 -7.47 3.71
N ARG A 77 2.13 -6.41 2.89
CA ARG A 77 2.97 -6.35 1.67
C ARG A 77 4.45 -6.43 2.01
N CYS A 78 4.93 -5.69 3.00
CA CYS A 78 6.33 -5.72 3.41
C CYS A 78 6.74 -7.12 3.88
N LEU A 79 5.89 -7.80 4.65
CA LEU A 79 6.13 -9.18 5.08
C LEU A 79 6.20 -10.13 3.88
N LEU A 80 5.26 -10.02 2.94
CA LEU A 80 5.23 -10.86 1.74
C LEU A 80 6.49 -10.69 0.89
N VAL A 81 6.94 -9.45 0.66
CA VAL A 81 8.22 -9.19 -0.01
C VAL A 81 9.37 -9.87 0.72
N ALA A 82 9.45 -9.74 2.04
CA ALA A 82 10.52 -10.38 2.83
C ALA A 82 10.48 -11.91 2.69
N VAL A 83 9.29 -12.51 2.71
CA VAL A 83 9.11 -13.95 2.46
C VAL A 83 9.56 -14.34 1.06
N ALA A 84 9.19 -13.59 0.02
CA ALA A 84 9.65 -13.86 -1.35
C ALA A 84 11.18 -13.80 -1.46
N ALA A 85 11.80 -12.79 -0.86
CA ALA A 85 13.25 -12.63 -0.86
C ALA A 85 13.96 -13.78 -0.13
N ALA A 86 13.40 -14.25 1.00
CA ALA A 86 14.01 -15.32 1.80
C ALA A 86 13.77 -16.74 1.22
N SER A 87 12.62 -16.98 0.58
CA SER A 87 12.21 -18.31 0.11
C SER A 87 12.41 -18.54 -1.40
N GLY A 88 12.59 -17.47 -2.18
CA GLY A 88 12.58 -17.53 -3.64
C GLY A 88 11.18 -17.70 -4.26
N TRP A 89 10.10 -17.69 -3.46
CA TRP A 89 8.72 -17.82 -3.94
C TRP A 89 8.18 -16.50 -4.56
N VAL A 90 8.94 -15.94 -5.50
CA VAL A 90 8.68 -14.59 -6.06
C VAL A 90 7.34 -14.54 -6.78
N THR A 91 7.10 -15.42 -7.75
CA THR A 91 5.87 -15.40 -8.57
C THR A 91 4.58 -15.51 -7.76
N PRO A 92 4.38 -16.53 -6.88
CA PRO A 92 3.15 -16.63 -6.11
C PRO A 92 2.96 -15.45 -5.16
N VAL A 93 4.03 -14.93 -4.56
CA VAL A 93 3.96 -13.75 -3.69
C VAL A 93 3.53 -12.51 -4.47
N LEU A 94 4.10 -12.25 -5.65
CA LEU A 94 3.70 -11.11 -6.48
C LEU A 94 2.22 -11.18 -6.88
N LEU A 95 1.70 -12.38 -7.17
CA LEU A 95 0.26 -12.58 -7.42
C LEU A 95 -0.58 -12.25 -6.19
N VAL A 96 -0.18 -12.72 -5.01
CA VAL A 96 -0.88 -12.41 -3.74
C VAL A 96 -0.86 -10.91 -3.46
N ILE A 97 0.28 -10.24 -3.65
CA ILE A 97 0.40 -8.79 -3.51
C ILE A 97 -0.54 -8.07 -4.48
N ALA A 98 -0.57 -8.46 -5.76
CA ALA A 98 -1.41 -7.85 -6.77
C ALA A 98 -2.91 -7.99 -6.41
N VAL A 99 -3.38 -9.23 -6.22
CA VAL A 99 -4.78 -9.53 -5.92
C VAL A 99 -5.20 -8.92 -4.60
N GLY A 100 -4.43 -9.13 -3.53
CA GLY A 100 -4.80 -8.62 -2.21
C GLY A 100 -4.75 -7.10 -2.12
N SER A 101 -3.90 -6.42 -2.90
CA SER A 101 -3.93 -4.95 -2.99
C SER A 101 -5.18 -4.44 -3.68
N VAL A 102 -5.64 -5.10 -4.76
CA VAL A 102 -6.90 -4.77 -5.44
C VAL A 102 -8.09 -5.01 -4.50
N VAL A 103 -8.12 -6.14 -3.79
CA VAL A 103 -9.18 -6.42 -2.80
C VAL A 103 -9.18 -5.37 -1.68
N THR A 104 -8.01 -5.02 -1.15
CA THR A 104 -7.87 -3.99 -0.11
C THR A 104 -8.35 -2.64 -0.61
N ALA A 105 -8.01 -2.28 -1.84
CA ALA A 105 -8.52 -1.08 -2.50
C ALA A 105 -10.05 -1.10 -2.60
N GLY A 106 -10.65 -2.19 -3.09
CA GLY A 106 -12.10 -2.33 -3.18
C GLY A 106 -12.80 -2.19 -1.83
N VAL A 107 -12.30 -2.87 -0.79
CA VAL A 107 -12.83 -2.78 0.58
C VAL A 107 -12.76 -1.33 1.12
N ARG A 108 -11.64 -0.64 0.90
CA ARG A 108 -11.49 0.77 1.31
C ARG A 108 -12.44 1.70 0.56
N CYS A 109 -12.57 1.50 -0.75
CA CYS A 109 -13.43 2.30 -1.60
C CYS A 109 -14.91 2.13 -1.19
N ALA A 110 -15.35 0.89 -1.00
CA ALA A 110 -16.72 0.59 -0.54
C ALA A 110 -17.01 1.19 0.85
N TRP A 111 -16.04 1.15 1.76
CA TRP A 111 -16.18 1.80 3.07
C TRP A 111 -16.27 3.33 2.94
N LEU A 112 -15.36 3.95 2.18
CA LEU A 112 -15.36 5.40 1.95
C LEU A 112 -16.65 5.88 1.28
N TRP A 113 -17.15 5.12 0.31
CA TRP A 113 -18.40 5.45 -0.38
C TRP A 113 -19.58 5.55 0.57
N ARG A 114 -19.64 4.64 1.56
CA ARG A 114 -20.69 4.66 2.59
C ARG A 114 -20.50 5.79 3.59
N GLU A 115 -19.25 6.05 3.98
CA GLU A 115 -18.92 7.11 4.95
C GLU A 115 -19.21 8.51 4.39
N LEU A 116 -18.91 8.75 3.11
CA LEU A 116 -19.15 10.03 2.45
C LEU A 116 -20.63 10.28 2.12
N ALA A 117 -21.46 9.24 2.17
CA ALA A 117 -22.91 9.35 1.94
C ALA A 117 -23.71 9.59 3.24
N ALA A 118 -23.06 9.53 4.40
CA ALA A 118 -23.65 9.78 5.72
C ALA A 118 -23.50 11.25 6.12
#